data_AF-A0A5C2HT16-F1
#
_entry.id   AF-A0A5C2HT16-F1
#
_cell.length_a   1.000
_cell.length_b   1.000
_cell.length_c   1.000
_cell.angle_alpha   90.00
_cell.angle_beta   90.00
_cell.angle_gamma   90.00
#
_symmetry.space_group_name_H-M   'P 1'
#
loop_
_entity.id
_entity.type
_entity.pdbx_description
1 polymer ?
#
loop_
_entity_poly.entity_id
_entity_poly.type
_entity_poly.pdbx_seq_one_letter_code
_entity_poly.pdbx_strand_id
1 'polypeptide(L)' 'MAKATSFSEVLDAVDHLSLDEQESLIDVVRHRIAEYRRQEISSLISSARKEYQQGKLSPETPQDIMNSILS' A
#
# COMPACT_ATOMS: atom_id res chain seq x y z
N MET A 1 -12.24 -22.54 -1.70
CA MET A 1 -11.52 -21.28 -1.98
C MET A 1 -12.58 -20.23 -2.26
N ALA A 2 -12.56 -19.08 -1.58
CA ALA A 2 -13.54 -18.04 -1.82
C ALA A 2 -13.37 -17.50 -3.25
N LYS A 3 -14.46 -17.47 -4.03
CA LYS A 3 -14.48 -16.83 -5.34
C LYS A 3 -14.14 -15.35 -5.12
N ALA A 4 -13.11 -14.84 -5.79
CA ALA A 4 -12.82 -13.42 -5.76
C ALA A 4 -14.00 -12.69 -6.40
N THR A 5 -14.70 -11.87 -5.61
CA THR A 5 -15.77 -10.99 -6.11
C THR A 5 -15.15 -10.01 -7.09
N SER A 6 -15.71 -9.93 -8.29
CA SER A 6 -15.27 -8.96 -9.29
C SER A 6 -15.58 -7.53 -8.84
N PHE A 7 -14.86 -6.55 -9.37
CA PHE A 7 -15.14 -5.14 -9.07
C PHE A 7 -16.57 -4.74 -9.45
N SER A 8 -17.09 -5.28 -10.56
CA SER A 8 -18.48 -5.04 -10.97
C SER A 8 -19.48 -5.57 -9.94
N GLU A 9 -19.32 -6.81 -9.48
CA GLU A 9 -20.19 -7.40 -8.45
C GLU A 9 -20.13 -6.60 -7.13
N VAL A 10 -19.00 -5.97 -6.81
CA VAL A 10 -18.88 -5.08 -5.64
C VAL A 10 -19.65 -3.78 -5.86
N LEU A 11 -19.54 -3.14 -7.02
CA LEU A 11 -20.31 -1.92 -7.33
C LEU A 11 -21.81 -2.20 -7.28
N ASP A 12 -22.25 -3.29 -7.91
CA ASP A 12 -23.65 -3.70 -7.87
C ASP A 12 -24.14 -3.88 -6.43
N ALA A 13 -23.32 -4.45 -5.55
CA ALA A 13 -23.67 -4.59 -4.13
C ALA A 13 -23.76 -3.25 -3.38
N VAL A 14 -22.91 -2.27 -3.74
CA VAL A 14 -22.95 -0.92 -3.15
C VAL A 14 -24.25 -0.19 -3.52
N ASP A 15 -24.76 -0.40 -4.73
CA ASP A 15 -26.01 0.24 -5.20
C ASP A 15 -27.24 -0.19 -4.39
N HIS A 16 -27.17 -1.32 -3.66
CA HIS A 16 -28.24 -1.81 -2.79
C HIS A 16 -28.19 -1.23 -1.37
N LEU A 17 -27.13 -0.48 -1.02
CA LEU A 17 -26.99 0.18 0.27
C LEU A 17 -27.73 1.51 0.29
N SER A 18 -28.26 1.89 1.45
CA SER A 18 -28.73 3.27 1.68
C SER A 18 -27.57 4.27 1.62
N LEU A 19 -27.88 5.56 1.43
CA LEU A 19 -26.86 6.60 1.37
C LEU A 19 -25.97 6.62 2.63
N ASP A 20 -26.55 6.52 3.82
CA ASP A 20 -25.81 6.50 5.09
C ASP A 20 -24.87 5.29 5.20
N GLU A 21 -25.29 4.13 4.67
CA GLU A 21 -24.46 2.93 4.62
C GLU A 21 -23.34 3.04 3.59
N GLN A 22 -23.60 3.68 2.43
CA GLN A 22 -22.57 3.98 1.43
C GLN A 22 -21.51 4.94 1.99
N GLU A 23 -21.93 6.01 2.69
CA GLU A 23 -21.01 6.94 3.36
C GLU A 23 -20.16 6.23 4.40
N SER A 24 -20.77 5.40 5.25
CA SER A 24 -20.08 4.58 6.24
C SER A 24 -19.08 3.60 5.59
N LEU A 25 -19.44 2.98 4.47
CA LEU A 25 -18.57 2.10 3.71
C LEU A 25 -17.34 2.84 3.19
N ILE A 26 -17.52 4.04 2.63
CA ILE A 26 -16.42 4.88 2.13
C ILE A 26 -15.40 5.14 3.24
N ASP A 27 -15.85 5.51 4.44
CA ASP A 27 -14.97 5.79 5.57
C ASP A 27 -14.20 4.57 6.03
N VAL A 28 -14.86 3.41 6.12
CA VAL A 28 -14.22 2.14 6.47
C VAL A 28 -13.18 1.74 5.43
N VAL A 29 -13.49 1.84 4.15
CA VAL A 29 -12.58 1.48 3.06
C VAL A 29 -11.36 2.40 3.05
N ARG A 30 -11.56 3.73 3.20
CA ARG A 30 -10.47 4.69 3.29
C ARG A 30 -9.54 4.39 4.48
N HIS A 31 -10.10 4.10 5.65
CA HIS A 31 -9.32 3.75 6.82
C HIS A 31 -8.48 2.48 6.59
N ARG A 32 -9.08 1.43 6.01
CA ARG A 32 -8.38 0.19 5.69
C ARG A 32 -7.24 0.38 4.69
N ILE A 33 -7.46 1.18 3.64
CA ILE A 33 -6.40 1.51 2.67
C ILE A 33 -5.24 2.24 3.37
N ALA A 34 -5.55 3.18 4.25
CA ALA A 34 -4.53 3.93 4.98
C ALA A 34 -3.72 3.01 5.91
N GLU A 35 -4.36 2.07 6.60
CA GLU A 35 -3.66 1.08 7.44
C GLU A 35 -2.78 0.14 6.60
N TYR A 36 -3.28 -0.34 5.47
CA TYR A 36 -2.49 -1.19 4.56
C TYR A 36 -1.21 -0.48 4.11
N ARG A 37 -1.31 0.79 3.69
CA ARG A 37 -0.14 1.59 3.29
C ARG A 37 0.83 1.82 4.44
N ARG A 38 0.35 2.05 5.67
CA ARG A 38 1.20 2.16 6.86
C ARG A 38 1.99 0.88 7.12
N GLN A 39 1.34 -0.28 6.97
CA GLN A 39 1.99 -1.58 7.13
C GLN A 39 3.06 -1.82 6.06
N GLU A 40 2.78 -1.46 4.81
CA GLU A 40 3.75 -1.53 3.71
C GLU A 40 4.99 -0.67 4.00
N ILE A 41 4.80 0.59 4.41
CA ILE A 41 5.90 1.49 4.79
C ILE A 41 6.68 0.92 5.97
N SER A 42 6.02 0.40 7.00
CA SER A 42 6.67 -0.20 8.17
C SER A 42 7.53 -1.41 7.77
N SER A 43 7.03 -2.25 6.86
CA SER A 43 7.77 -3.38 6.31
C SER A 43 9.00 -2.92 5.54
N LEU A 44 8.86 -1.92 4.67
CA LEU A 44 9.97 -1.34 3.91
C LEU A 44 11.06 -0.78 4.83
N ILE A 45 10.67 0.00 5.85
CA ILE A 45 11.61 0.53 6.85
C ILE A 45 12.33 -0.60 7.58
N SER A 46 11.62 -1.65 7.97
CA SER A 46 12.19 -2.80 8.68
C SER A 46 13.21 -3.54 7.81
N SER A 47 12.90 -3.76 6.53
CA SER A 47 13.82 -4.35 5.56
C SER A 47 15.06 -3.49 5.33
N ALA A 48 14.89 -2.20 5.08
CA ALA A 48 16.01 -1.27 4.87
C ALA A 48 16.94 -1.19 6.09
N ARG A 49 16.38 -1.14 7.31
CA ARG A 49 17.18 -1.17 8.55
C ARG A 49 17.96 -2.47 8.70
N LYS A 50 17.36 -3.61 8.36
CA LYS A 50 18.02 -4.92 8.40
C LYS A 50 19.17 -4.98 7.41
N GLU A 51 18.98 -4.48 6.19
CA GLU A 51 20.04 -4.44 5.17
C GLU A 51 21.21 -3.53 5.59
N TYR A 52 20.92 -2.38 6.18
CA TYR A 52 21.93 -1.50 6.76
C TYR A 52 22.73 -2.19 7.86
N GLN A 53 22.07 -2.83 8.82
CA GLN A 53 22.72 -3.55 9.92
C GLN A 53 23.57 -4.74 9.42
N GLN A 54 23.16 -5.36 8.32
CA GLN A 54 23.89 -6.47 7.69
C GLN A 54 25.07 -5.98 6.82
N GLY A 55 25.30 -4.67 6.72
CA GLY A 55 26.35 -4.10 5.87
C GLY A 55 26.13 -4.35 4.37
N LYS A 56 24.88 -4.65 3.97
CA LYS A 56 24.51 -4.93 2.57
C LYS A 56 24.26 -3.68 1.76
N LEU A 57 24.19 -2.51 2.43
CA LEU A 57 24.04 -1.23 1.77
C LEU A 57 25.43 -0.70 1.40
N SER A 58 25.63 -0.48 0.10
CA SER A 58 26.79 0.26 -0.40
C SER A 58 26.56 1.75 -0.17
N PRO A 59 27.52 2.48 0.41
CA PRO A 59 27.42 3.93 0.49
C PRO A 59 27.46 4.52 -0.92
N GLU A 60 26.39 5.19 -1.33
CA GLU A 60 26.30 5.92 -2.59
C GLU A 60 26.25 7.41 -2.30
N THR A 61 26.97 8.19 -3.10
CA THR A 61 26.82 9.65 -3.10
C THR A 61 25.54 10.03 -3.86
N PRO A 62 24.99 11.25 -3.65
CA PRO A 62 23.89 11.74 -4.47
C PRO A 62 24.17 11.67 -5.98
N GLN A 63 25.43 11.82 -6.41
CA GLN A 63 25.81 11.71 -7.82
C GLN A 63 25.70 10.26 -8.33
N ASP A 64 26.08 9.28 -7.52
CA ASP A 64 25.97 7.85 -7.88
C ASP A 64 24.51 7.45 -8.04
N ILE A 65 23.64 7.91 -7.13
CA ILE A 65 22.19 7.70 -7.22
C ILE A 65 21.63 8.31 -8.51
N MET A 66 21.99 9.55 -8.82
CA MET A 66 21.53 10.22 -10.04
C MET A 66 21.99 9.51 -11.31
N ASN A 67 23.20 8.94 -11.32
CA ASN A 67 23.69 8.17 -12.46
C ASN A 67 22.88 6.87 -12.69
N SER A 68 22.36 6.24 -11.62
CA SER A 68 21.50 5.03 -11.72
C SER A 68 20.08 5.30 -12.21
N ILE A 69 19.55 6.50 -11.95
CA ILE A 69 18.18 6.89 -12.36
C ILE A 69 18.14 7.32 -13.83
N LEU A 70 19.23 7.89 -14.32
CA LEU A 70 19.35 8.44 -15.68
C LEU A 70 19.86 7.42 -16.73
N SER A 71 20.20 6.21 -16.30
CA SER A 71 20.57 5.08 -17.15
C SER A 71 19.36 4.29 -17.63
#